data_AF-A0A5C4PS29-F1
#
_entry.id   AF-A0A5C4PS29-F1
#
_cell.length_a   1.000
_cell.length_b   1.000
_cell.length_c   1.000
_cell.angle_alpha   90.00
_cell.angle_beta   90.00
_cell.angle_gamma   90.00
#
_symmetry.space_group_name_H-M   'P 1'
#
loop_
_entity.id
_entity.type
_entity.pdbx_description
1 polymer ?
#
loop_
_entity_poly.entity_id
_entity_poly.type
_entity_poly.pdbx_seq_one_letter_code
_entity_poly.pdbx_strand_id
1 'polypeptide(L)'
;YSGYLNYMQHLFSGDLGISYLDGQPLLDQILAVFPATIELCIFALFLAMLLGLPLGFWGAFNAKYWLGRSIRFGSAFGISLPIFWIAPIVLYFAASYQWEISAIGQYYPLYQIKTITGFASIDVWFGEHPYQLKIIQNVFQHLALPVLVLTIAPLMEIIQLTQNRAEKVLSENYVKVAETRGWSKVKIARIILLRNTLPPLMPQLTRTFTMLLAMCMLIENIFSWPGIGQWLINAVEQQDYNAISAGMMIIGLFIILINMFSGFLMFISDPFNRKGWYVR
;
A
#
# COMPACT_ATOMS: atom_id res chain seq x y z
N TYR A 1 32.85 12.35 -20.78
CA TYR A 1 32.43 13.25 -19.68
C TYR A 1 31.32 14.23 -20.08
N SER A 2 31.28 14.77 -21.30
CA SER A 2 30.17 15.62 -21.78
C SER A 2 28.79 14.94 -21.75
N GLY A 3 28.71 13.66 -22.13
CA GLY A 3 27.44 12.92 -22.16
C GLY A 3 26.76 12.78 -20.79
N TYR A 4 27.53 12.52 -19.73
CA TYR A 4 26.98 12.44 -18.37
C TYR A 4 26.52 13.81 -17.85
N LEU A 5 27.26 14.88 -18.15
CA LEU A 5 26.86 16.24 -17.78
C LEU A 5 25.57 16.66 -18.48
N ASN A 6 25.44 16.38 -19.78
CA ASN A 6 24.19 16.61 -20.51
C ASN A 6 23.05 15.79 -19.92
N TYR A 7 23.27 14.49 -19.67
CA TYR A 7 22.26 13.63 -19.06
C TYR A 7 21.76 14.19 -17.71
N MET A 8 22.68 14.61 -16.84
CA MET A 8 22.33 15.25 -15.57
C MET A 8 21.55 16.56 -15.78
N GLN A 9 21.95 17.38 -16.76
CA GLN A 9 21.24 18.63 -17.08
C GLN A 9 19.81 18.37 -17.57
N HIS A 10 19.62 17.40 -18.47
CA HIS A 10 18.30 16.97 -18.93
C HIS A 10 17.44 16.46 -17.77
N LEU A 11 18.02 15.61 -16.91
CA LEU A 11 17.34 15.07 -15.73
C LEU A 11 16.88 16.18 -14.77
N PHE A 12 17.74 17.18 -14.48
CA PHE A 12 17.37 18.32 -13.64
C PHE A 12 16.36 19.26 -14.30
N SER A 13 16.27 19.26 -15.63
CA SER A 13 15.20 19.96 -16.36
C SER A 13 13.88 19.16 -16.46
N GLY A 14 13.82 17.95 -15.90
CA GLY A 14 12.64 17.08 -15.95
C GLY A 14 12.51 16.27 -17.25
N ASP A 15 13.52 16.31 -18.11
CA ASP A 15 13.58 15.54 -19.34
C ASP A 15 14.17 14.15 -19.06
N LEU A 16 13.30 13.15 -19.00
CA LEU A 16 13.67 11.74 -18.81
C LEU A 16 14.09 11.06 -20.13
N GLY A 17 14.01 11.77 -21.25
CA GLY A 17 14.20 11.23 -22.59
C GLY A 17 12.94 10.57 -23.16
N ILE A 18 13.15 9.80 -24.22
CA ILE A 18 12.12 9.11 -24.99
C ILE A 18 12.30 7.60 -24.93
N SER A 19 11.18 6.88 -25.07
CA SER A 19 11.17 5.45 -25.32
C SER A 19 11.82 5.13 -26.67
N TYR A 20 12.62 4.06 -26.72
CA TYR A 20 13.21 3.60 -27.98
C TYR A 20 12.22 2.88 -28.88
N LEU A 21 11.10 2.42 -28.32
CA LEU A 21 10.12 1.61 -29.03
C LEU A 21 9.14 2.49 -29.83
N ASP A 22 8.58 3.49 -29.16
CA ASP A 22 7.47 4.32 -29.65
C ASP A 22 7.81 5.82 -29.75
N GLY A 23 9.01 6.23 -29.31
CA GLY A 23 9.52 7.59 -29.46
C GLY A 23 8.80 8.64 -28.60
N GLN A 24 7.89 8.22 -27.73
CA GLN A 24 7.12 9.08 -26.85
C GLN A 24 7.95 9.52 -25.62
N PRO A 25 7.68 10.71 -25.06
CA PRO A 25 8.32 11.16 -23.81
C PRO A 25 8.05 10.20 -22.65
N LEU A 26 9.10 9.79 -21.94
CA LEU A 26 8.98 8.83 -20.84
C LEU A 26 8.22 9.41 -19.64
N LEU A 27 8.34 10.72 -19.40
CA LEU A 27 7.62 11.38 -18.32
C LEU A 27 6.09 11.25 -18.50
N ASP A 28 5.60 11.45 -19.73
CA ASP A 28 4.17 11.35 -20.03
C ASP A 28 3.65 9.92 -19.87
N GLN A 29 4.44 8.93 -20.32
CA GLN A 29 4.10 7.52 -20.12
C GLN A 29 4.03 7.17 -18.62
N ILE A 30 5.02 7.61 -17.84
CA ILE A 30 5.08 7.34 -16.40
C ILE A 30 3.91 8.01 -15.69
N LEU A 31 3.61 9.28 -15.97
CA LEU A 31 2.49 10.00 -15.35
C LEU A 31 1.13 9.38 -15.68
N ALA A 32 1.00 8.70 -16.83
CA ALA A 32 -0.22 8.00 -17.20
C ALA A 32 -0.46 6.71 -16.39
N VAL A 33 0.61 5.99 -16.01
CA VAL A 33 0.50 4.68 -15.32
C VAL A 33 0.75 4.75 -13.82
N PHE A 34 1.45 5.77 -13.33
CA PHE A 34 1.84 5.89 -11.93
C PHE A 34 0.68 6.04 -10.94
N PRO A 35 -0.37 6.85 -11.23
CA PRO A 35 -1.53 6.98 -10.34
C PRO A 35 -2.23 5.65 -10.07
N ALA A 36 -2.31 4.77 -11.06
CA ALA A 36 -2.91 3.44 -10.95
C ALA A 36 -2.24 2.55 -9.89
N THR A 37 -0.90 2.59 -9.82
CA THR A 37 -0.12 1.84 -8.81
C THR A 37 -0.31 2.44 -7.41
N ILE A 38 -0.31 3.77 -7.32
CA ILE A 38 -0.54 4.47 -6.05
C ILE A 38 -1.94 4.13 -5.52
N GLU A 39 -2.94 4.11 -6.39
CA GLU A 39 -4.32 3.74 -6.05
C GLU A 39 -4.37 2.39 -5.34
N LEU A 40 -3.80 1.34 -5.95
CA LEU A 40 -3.73 0.00 -5.35
C LEU A 40 -3.03 0.01 -3.98
N CYS A 41 -1.88 0.67 -3.89
CA CYS A 41 -1.09 0.74 -2.65
C CYS A 41 -1.86 1.44 -1.53
N ILE A 42 -2.54 2.56 -1.82
CA ILE A 42 -3.32 3.32 -0.84
C ILE A 42 -4.51 2.48 -0.34
N PHE A 43 -5.30 1.90 -1.25
CA PHE A 43 -6.44 1.07 -0.85
C PHE A 43 -6.01 -0.17 -0.05
N ALA A 44 -4.92 -0.82 -0.46
CA ALA A 44 -4.39 -1.99 0.25
C ALA A 44 -3.90 -1.63 1.65
N LEU A 45 -3.15 -0.54 1.81
CA LEU A 45 -2.72 -0.06 3.14
C LEU A 45 -3.88 0.37 4.01
N PHE A 46 -4.85 1.07 3.43
CA PHE A 46 -6.03 1.52 4.15
C PHE A 46 -6.79 0.32 4.71
N LEU A 47 -7.06 -0.69 3.89
CA LEU A 47 -7.73 -1.92 4.32
C LEU A 47 -6.88 -2.68 5.37
N ALA A 48 -5.56 -2.75 5.16
CA ALA A 48 -4.63 -3.38 6.09
C ALA A 48 -4.64 -2.73 7.47
N MET A 49 -4.67 -1.39 7.55
CA MET A 49 -4.77 -0.66 8.81
C MET A 49 -6.14 -0.82 9.45
N LEU A 50 -7.21 -0.70 8.64
CA LEU A 50 -8.59 -0.79 9.08
C LEU A 50 -8.87 -2.13 9.77
N LEU A 51 -8.35 -3.23 9.22
CA LEU A 51 -8.56 -4.58 9.75
C LEU A 51 -7.44 -5.01 10.71
N GLY A 52 -6.19 -4.65 10.42
CA GLY A 52 -5.02 -5.11 11.15
C GLY A 52 -4.89 -4.51 12.55
N LEU A 53 -5.26 -3.23 12.72
CA LEU A 53 -5.23 -2.59 14.03
C LEU A 53 -6.22 -3.23 15.00
N PRO A 54 -7.53 -3.38 14.67
CA PRO A 54 -8.47 -4.06 15.55
C PRO A 54 -8.06 -5.51 15.86
N LEU A 55 -7.66 -6.28 14.84
CA LEU A 55 -7.26 -7.68 15.02
C LEU A 55 -6.00 -7.80 15.89
N GLY A 56 -5.02 -6.92 15.71
CA GLY A 56 -3.82 -6.87 16.54
C GLY A 56 -4.10 -6.55 18.00
N PHE A 57 -4.95 -5.54 18.27
CA PHE A 57 -5.38 -5.23 19.65
C PHE A 57 -6.17 -6.38 20.26
N TRP A 58 -7.08 -6.97 19.50
CA TRP A 58 -7.90 -8.08 19.98
C TRP A 58 -7.05 -9.32 20.29
N GLY A 59 -6.03 -9.58 19.46
CA GLY A 59 -5.00 -10.58 19.71
C GLY A 59 -4.22 -10.33 21.00
N ALA A 60 -3.84 -9.07 21.26
CA ALA A 60 -3.10 -8.70 22.47
C ALA A 60 -3.91 -8.85 23.76
N PHE A 61 -5.18 -8.42 23.78
CA PHE A 61 -6.07 -8.61 24.93
C PHE A 61 -6.33 -10.08 25.26
N ASN A 62 -6.19 -10.96 24.26
CA ASN A 62 -6.44 -12.38 24.39
C ASN A 62 -5.16 -13.22 24.25
N ALA A 63 -3.98 -12.63 24.45
CA ALA A 63 -2.70 -13.30 24.22
C ALA A 63 -2.54 -14.61 25.03
N LYS A 64 -3.15 -14.68 26.21
CA LYS A 64 -3.15 -15.88 27.06
C LYS A 64 -4.08 -16.99 26.54
N TYR A 65 -5.14 -16.62 25.83
CA TYR A 65 -6.15 -17.55 25.31
C TYR A 65 -5.82 -18.04 23.90
N TRP A 66 -6.50 -19.11 23.48
CA TRP A 66 -6.39 -19.67 22.14
C TRP A 66 -6.55 -18.60 21.04
N LEU A 67 -7.54 -17.72 21.15
CA LEU A 67 -7.82 -16.69 20.13
C LEU A 67 -6.60 -15.78 19.84
N GLY A 68 -5.91 -15.31 20.88
CA GLY A 68 -4.72 -14.47 20.68
C GLY A 68 -3.54 -15.23 20.08
N ARG A 69 -3.40 -16.53 20.40
CA ARG A 69 -2.38 -17.40 19.80
C ARG A 69 -2.69 -17.70 18.34
N SER A 70 -3.96 -17.91 17.98
CA SER A 70 -4.38 -18.18 16.60
C SER A 70 -4.21 -16.96 15.70
N ILE A 71 -4.51 -15.75 16.19
CA ILE A 71 -4.24 -14.50 15.46
C ILE A 71 -2.74 -14.35 15.21
N ARG A 72 -1.91 -14.60 16.22
CA ARG A 72 -0.45 -14.56 16.10
C ARG A 72 0.08 -15.61 15.12
N PHE A 73 -0.39 -16.84 15.23
CA PHE A 73 0.00 -17.93 14.34
C PHE A 73 -0.46 -17.67 12.90
N GLY A 74 -1.71 -17.29 12.70
CA GLY A 74 -2.28 -17.01 11.39
C GLY A 74 -1.59 -15.83 10.70
N SER A 75 -1.24 -14.79 11.46
CA SER A 75 -0.46 -13.68 10.91
C SER A 75 0.99 -14.06 10.61
N ALA A 76 1.65 -14.86 11.45
CA ALA A 76 2.99 -15.38 11.15
C ALA A 76 2.99 -16.26 9.89
N PHE A 77 2.01 -17.14 9.78
CA PHE A 77 1.82 -18.00 8.61
C PHE A 77 1.53 -17.19 7.34
N GLY A 78 0.66 -16.18 7.44
CA GLY A 78 0.29 -15.34 6.31
C GLY A 78 1.45 -14.52 5.73
N ILE A 79 2.43 -14.11 6.54
CA ILE A 79 3.66 -13.46 6.03
C ILE A 79 4.48 -14.43 5.16
N SER A 80 4.43 -15.73 5.43
CA SER A 80 5.18 -16.74 4.67
C SER A 80 4.53 -17.12 3.35
N LEU A 81 3.28 -16.72 3.10
CA LEU A 81 2.58 -17.03 1.85
C LEU A 81 2.98 -16.02 0.77
N PRO A 82 3.58 -16.47 -0.35
CA PRO A 82 3.89 -15.55 -1.44
C PRO A 82 2.60 -15.10 -2.13
N ILE A 83 2.39 -13.79 -2.17
CA ILE A 83 1.14 -13.17 -2.64
C ILE A 83 0.83 -13.48 -4.11
N PHE A 84 1.86 -13.68 -4.93
CA PHE A 84 1.74 -14.04 -6.33
C PHE A 84 1.14 -15.43 -6.56
N TRP A 85 1.20 -16.35 -5.58
CA TRP A 85 0.49 -17.63 -5.65
C TRP A 85 -1.00 -17.46 -5.35
N ILE A 86 -1.34 -16.55 -4.43
CA ILE A 86 -2.72 -16.32 -4.01
C ILE A 86 -3.51 -15.63 -5.11
N ALA A 87 -2.91 -14.65 -5.80
CA ALA A 87 -3.55 -13.89 -6.88
C ALA A 87 -4.25 -14.77 -7.94
N PRO A 88 -3.57 -15.72 -8.63
CA PRO A 88 -4.19 -16.56 -9.64
C PRO A 88 -5.21 -17.54 -9.06
N ILE A 89 -5.02 -18.00 -7.81
CA ILE A 89 -6.01 -18.86 -7.13
C ILE A 89 -7.30 -18.09 -6.92
N VAL A 90 -7.22 -16.89 -6.35
CA VAL A 90 -8.39 -16.03 -6.12
C VAL A 90 -9.07 -15.68 -7.45
N LEU A 91 -8.30 -15.42 -8.50
CA LEU A 91 -8.83 -15.17 -9.84
C LEU A 91 -9.55 -16.40 -10.42
N TYR A 92 -8.98 -17.61 -10.26
CA TYR A 92 -9.62 -18.86 -10.66
C TYR A 92 -10.94 -19.11 -9.91
N PHE A 93 -10.97 -18.88 -8.61
CA PHE A 93 -12.19 -18.99 -7.80
C PHE A 93 -13.22 -17.95 -8.23
N ALA A 94 -12.82 -16.69 -8.39
CA ALA A 94 -13.71 -15.62 -8.85
C ALA A 94 -14.35 -15.97 -10.21
N ALA A 95 -13.57 -16.49 -11.15
CA ALA A 95 -14.06 -16.92 -12.46
C ALA A 95 -14.99 -18.14 -12.38
N SER A 96 -14.62 -19.15 -11.58
CA SER A 96 -15.37 -20.40 -11.47
C SER A 96 -16.72 -20.23 -10.77
N TYR A 97 -16.79 -19.34 -9.77
CA TYR A 97 -18.00 -19.03 -9.02
C TYR A 97 -18.78 -17.82 -9.58
N GLN A 98 -18.39 -17.31 -10.76
CA GLN A 98 -19.06 -16.18 -11.42
C GLN A 98 -19.20 -14.96 -10.50
N TRP A 99 -18.14 -14.63 -9.76
CA TRP A 99 -18.15 -13.40 -8.97
C TRP A 99 -18.34 -12.22 -9.93
N GLU A 100 -19.34 -11.37 -9.70
CA GLU A 100 -19.53 -10.10 -10.42
C GLU A 100 -18.41 -9.07 -10.14
N ILE A 101 -17.34 -9.52 -9.49
CA ILE A 101 -16.12 -8.78 -9.22
C ILE A 101 -15.18 -9.07 -10.39
N SER A 102 -15.28 -8.25 -11.42
CA SER A 102 -14.43 -8.35 -12.60
C SER A 102 -12.96 -8.19 -12.22
N ALA A 103 -12.10 -9.06 -12.77
CA ALA A 103 -10.74 -9.25 -12.27
C ALA A 103 -9.65 -8.67 -13.20
N ILE A 104 -10.00 -7.93 -14.25
CA ILE A 104 -9.02 -7.52 -15.29
C ILE A 104 -9.14 -6.03 -15.56
N GLY A 105 -8.03 -5.31 -15.43
CA GLY A 105 -7.95 -3.86 -15.65
C GLY A 105 -8.71 -3.03 -14.62
N GLN A 106 -8.71 -1.70 -14.81
CA GLN A 106 -9.32 -0.75 -13.86
C GLN A 106 -10.85 -0.68 -13.92
N TYR A 107 -11.41 -0.95 -15.10
CA TYR A 107 -12.83 -0.91 -15.38
C TYR A 107 -13.09 -1.55 -16.76
N TYR A 108 -14.35 -1.81 -17.07
CA TYR A 108 -14.74 -2.43 -18.32
C TYR A 108 -14.42 -1.52 -19.52
N PRO A 109 -13.80 -2.03 -20.63
CA PRO A 109 -13.36 -1.19 -21.75
C PRO A 109 -14.46 -0.40 -22.49
N LEU A 110 -15.72 -0.78 -22.33
CA LEU A 110 -16.86 -0.03 -22.89
C LEU A 110 -17.11 1.30 -22.19
N TYR A 111 -16.61 1.48 -20.96
CA TYR A 111 -16.71 2.72 -20.22
C TYR A 111 -15.54 3.64 -20.59
N GLN A 112 -15.82 4.69 -21.35
CA GLN A 112 -14.83 5.71 -21.70
C GLN A 112 -14.77 6.77 -20.60
N ILE A 113 -14.03 6.46 -19.53
CA ILE A 113 -13.76 7.42 -18.45
C ILE A 113 -12.64 8.36 -18.92
N LYS A 114 -12.90 9.66 -18.90
CA LYS A 114 -11.87 10.66 -19.20
C LYS A 114 -10.86 10.70 -18.06
N THR A 115 -9.58 10.49 -18.37
CA THR A 115 -8.49 10.61 -17.40
C THR A 115 -8.16 12.08 -17.13
N ILE A 116 -8.27 12.48 -15.86
CA ILE A 116 -7.94 13.85 -15.39
C ILE A 116 -6.81 13.77 -14.38
N THR A 117 -6.97 12.93 -13.36
CA THR A 117 -5.98 12.71 -12.31
C THR A 117 -5.20 11.41 -12.52
N GLY A 118 -5.73 10.48 -13.33
CA GLY A 118 -5.19 9.14 -13.54
C GLY A 118 -5.65 8.13 -12.49
N PHE A 119 -6.34 8.57 -11.42
CA PHE A 119 -6.96 7.68 -10.44
C PHE A 119 -8.38 7.34 -10.89
N ALA A 120 -8.65 6.08 -11.25
CA ALA A 120 -9.95 5.69 -11.77
C ALA A 120 -11.08 5.90 -10.74
N SER A 121 -10.81 5.66 -9.45
CA SER A 121 -11.76 5.90 -8.35
C SER A 121 -12.13 7.37 -8.15
N ILE A 122 -11.33 8.30 -8.65
CA ILE A 122 -11.55 9.75 -8.57
C ILE A 122 -12.15 10.26 -9.88
N ASP A 123 -11.57 9.89 -11.02
CA ASP A 123 -11.95 10.38 -12.34
C ASP A 123 -13.39 9.99 -12.72
N VAL A 124 -13.88 8.86 -12.21
CA VAL A 124 -15.26 8.39 -12.44
C VAL A 124 -16.34 9.37 -11.95
N TRP A 125 -16.03 10.24 -11.00
CA TRP A 125 -16.98 11.21 -10.44
C TRP A 125 -17.12 12.47 -11.29
N PHE A 126 -16.16 12.75 -12.18
CA PHE A 126 -16.13 13.97 -12.98
C PHE A 126 -16.74 13.81 -14.38
N GLY A 127 -17.09 12.59 -14.80
CA GLY A 127 -17.73 12.32 -16.08
C GLY A 127 -19.26 12.32 -16.00
N GLU A 128 -19.92 13.01 -16.91
CA GLU A 128 -21.37 12.87 -17.13
C GLU A 128 -21.64 11.70 -18.09
N HIS A 129 -22.10 10.58 -17.55
CA HIS A 129 -22.42 9.38 -18.33
C HIS A 129 -23.87 8.92 -18.09
N PRO A 130 -24.56 8.37 -19.10
CA PRO A 130 -25.95 7.93 -18.99
C PRO A 130 -26.19 6.78 -17.99
N TYR A 131 -25.13 6.23 -17.37
CA TYR A 131 -25.18 5.19 -16.33
C TYR A 131 -24.11 5.37 -15.24
N GLN A 132 -23.90 6.60 -14.75
CA GLN A 132 -22.80 6.93 -13.84
C GLN A 132 -22.68 5.99 -12.61
N LEU A 133 -23.80 5.64 -11.97
CA LEU A 133 -23.80 4.70 -10.83
C LEU A 133 -23.22 3.31 -11.18
N LYS A 134 -23.53 2.80 -12.38
CA LYS A 134 -23.01 1.49 -12.84
C LYS A 134 -21.52 1.55 -13.12
N ILE A 135 -21.03 2.68 -13.65
CA ILE A 135 -19.60 2.89 -13.92
C ILE A 135 -18.83 2.98 -12.60
N ILE A 136 -19.35 3.74 -11.62
CA ILE A 136 -18.77 3.83 -10.28
C ILE A 136 -18.69 2.43 -9.64
N GLN A 137 -19.80 1.68 -9.65
CA GLN A 137 -19.82 0.31 -9.15
C GLN A 137 -18.78 -0.56 -9.85
N ASN A 138 -18.65 -0.46 -11.17
CA ASN A 138 -17.70 -1.23 -11.95
C ASN A 138 -16.25 -0.92 -11.54
N VAL A 139 -15.86 0.35 -11.41
CA VAL A 139 -14.51 0.74 -10.96
C VAL A 139 -14.17 0.11 -9.60
N PHE A 140 -15.08 0.20 -8.62
CA PHE A 140 -14.84 -0.38 -7.30
C PHE A 140 -14.86 -1.92 -7.28
N GLN A 141 -15.66 -2.56 -8.16
CA GLN A 141 -15.61 -4.01 -8.34
C GLN A 141 -14.26 -4.45 -8.90
N HIS A 142 -13.73 -3.74 -9.89
CA HIS A 142 -12.42 -4.03 -10.47
C HIS A 142 -11.25 -3.82 -9.48
N LEU A 143 -11.39 -2.85 -8.56
CA LEU A 143 -10.42 -2.63 -7.48
C LEU A 143 -10.42 -3.74 -6.41
N ALA A 144 -11.57 -4.36 -6.15
CA ALA A 144 -11.76 -5.19 -4.97
C ALA A 144 -10.79 -6.39 -4.89
N LEU A 145 -10.66 -7.18 -5.97
CA LEU A 145 -9.79 -8.36 -5.96
C LEU A 145 -8.29 -8.02 -5.86
N PRO A 146 -7.72 -7.14 -6.72
CA PRO A 146 -6.33 -6.72 -6.61
C PRO A 146 -6.01 -6.17 -5.21
N VAL A 147 -6.88 -5.32 -4.67
CA VAL A 147 -6.70 -4.72 -3.34
C VAL A 147 -6.77 -5.78 -2.24
N LEU A 148 -7.74 -6.70 -2.27
CA LEU A 148 -7.87 -7.75 -1.26
C LEU A 148 -6.64 -8.66 -1.24
N VAL A 149 -6.16 -9.06 -2.41
CA VAL A 149 -4.95 -9.88 -2.53
C VAL A 149 -3.75 -9.09 -2.01
N LEU A 150 -3.53 -7.88 -2.52
CA LEU A 150 -2.40 -7.02 -2.16
C LEU A 150 -2.39 -6.67 -0.65
N THR A 151 -3.57 -6.61 -0.02
CA THR A 151 -3.73 -6.32 1.41
C THR A 151 -3.20 -7.45 2.31
N ILE A 152 -3.11 -8.69 1.85
CA ILE A 152 -2.75 -9.83 2.71
C ILE A 152 -1.41 -9.60 3.41
N ALA A 153 -0.36 -9.26 2.65
CA ALA A 153 0.97 -9.03 3.20
C ALA A 153 1.03 -7.89 4.26
N PRO A 154 0.60 -6.64 3.96
CA PRO A 154 0.63 -5.55 4.94
C PRO A 154 -0.32 -5.82 6.12
N LEU A 155 -1.45 -6.50 5.91
CA LEU A 155 -2.38 -6.84 6.99
C LEU A 155 -1.71 -7.73 8.04
N MET A 156 -1.02 -8.79 7.62
CA MET A 156 -0.36 -9.71 8.55
C MET A 156 0.78 -9.04 9.31
N GLU A 157 1.52 -8.14 8.65
CA GLU A 157 2.56 -7.33 9.29
C GLU A 157 1.98 -6.37 10.33
N ILE A 158 0.91 -5.64 9.99
CA ILE A 158 0.24 -4.71 10.91
C ILE A 158 -0.35 -5.44 12.11
N ILE A 159 -0.97 -6.61 11.92
CA ILE A 159 -1.50 -7.44 13.02
C ILE A 159 -0.37 -7.79 14.00
N GLN A 160 0.73 -8.36 13.50
CA GLN A 160 1.84 -8.79 14.36
C GLN A 160 2.48 -7.62 15.08
N LEU A 161 2.74 -6.53 14.38
CA LEU A 161 3.37 -5.36 14.98
C LEU A 161 2.46 -4.75 16.04
N THR A 162 1.18 -4.56 15.72
CA THR A 162 0.21 -4.00 16.66
C THR A 162 0.05 -4.89 17.88
N GLN A 163 -0.08 -6.20 17.70
CA GLN A 163 -0.19 -7.16 18.79
C GLN A 163 1.06 -7.13 19.69
N ASN A 164 2.26 -7.18 19.10
CA ASN A 164 3.53 -7.14 19.85
C ASN A 164 3.70 -5.85 20.65
N ARG A 165 3.29 -4.70 20.09
CA ARG A 165 3.34 -3.40 20.77
C ARG A 165 2.28 -3.31 21.88
N ALA A 166 1.08 -3.76 21.59
CA ALA A 166 -0.03 -3.75 22.53
C ALA A 166 0.24 -4.64 23.75
N GLU A 167 0.79 -5.84 23.56
CA GLU A 167 1.17 -6.74 24.66
C GLU A 167 2.23 -6.11 25.57
N LYS A 168 3.22 -5.41 25.01
CA LYS A 168 4.21 -4.66 25.80
C LYS A 168 3.53 -3.57 26.63
N VAL A 169 2.70 -2.74 26.02
CA VAL A 169 1.95 -1.68 26.71
C VAL A 169 1.04 -2.24 27.81
N LEU A 170 0.32 -3.33 27.55
CA LEU A 170 -0.55 -3.98 28.53
C LEU A 170 0.23 -4.53 29.73
N SER A 171 1.52 -4.84 29.57
CA SER A 171 2.37 -5.31 30.68
C SER A 171 2.84 -4.19 31.63
N GLU A 172 2.70 -2.92 31.22
CA GLU A 172 3.15 -1.75 31.97
C GLU A 172 2.31 -1.47 33.23
N ASN A 173 2.97 -0.95 34.27
CA ASN A 173 2.35 -0.74 35.57
C ASN A 173 1.19 0.27 35.53
N TYR A 174 1.26 1.31 34.69
CA TYR A 174 0.18 2.29 34.56
C TYR A 174 -1.11 1.69 33.97
N VAL A 175 -0.98 0.64 33.14
CA VAL A 175 -2.15 -0.08 32.61
C VAL A 175 -2.76 -0.96 33.70
N LYS A 176 -1.95 -1.69 34.46
CA LYS A 176 -2.42 -2.49 35.60
C LYS A 176 -3.16 -1.62 36.62
N VAL A 177 -2.67 -0.41 36.90
CA VAL A 177 -3.37 0.55 37.76
C VAL A 177 -4.73 0.94 37.16
N ALA A 178 -4.83 1.19 35.86
CA ALA A 178 -6.11 1.46 35.20
C ALA A 178 -7.09 0.29 35.29
N GLU A 179 -6.61 -0.95 35.16
CA GLU A 179 -7.42 -2.17 35.34
C GLU A 179 -7.93 -2.29 36.78
N THR A 180 -7.08 -2.06 37.79
CA THR A 180 -7.51 -2.08 39.21
C THR A 180 -8.54 -1.00 39.55
N ARG A 181 -8.56 0.12 38.81
CA ARG A 181 -9.58 1.16 38.90
C ARG A 181 -10.88 0.82 38.17
N GLY A 182 -11.01 -0.39 37.61
CA GLY A 182 -12.22 -0.87 36.94
C GLY A 182 -12.43 -0.33 35.52
N TRP A 183 -11.38 0.15 34.85
CA TRP A 183 -11.53 0.60 33.46
C TRP A 183 -11.87 -0.57 32.53
N SER A 184 -12.84 -0.38 31.64
CA SER A 184 -13.20 -1.39 30.65
C SER A 184 -12.08 -1.59 29.61
N LYS A 185 -11.99 -2.79 29.03
CA LYS A 185 -11.01 -3.09 27.96
C LYS A 185 -11.10 -2.11 26.79
N VAL A 186 -12.31 -1.68 26.42
CA VAL A 186 -12.55 -0.69 25.35
C VAL A 186 -11.97 0.68 25.73
N LYS A 187 -12.12 1.10 26.99
CA LYS A 187 -11.56 2.35 27.49
C LYS A 187 -10.03 2.32 27.48
N ILE A 188 -9.43 1.21 27.93
CA ILE A 188 -7.97 0.98 27.86
C ILE A 188 -7.50 0.99 26.41
N ALA A 189 -8.22 0.31 25.50
CA ALA A 189 -7.91 0.25 24.08
C ALA A 189 -7.86 1.65 23.44
N ARG A 190 -8.92 2.45 23.63
CA ARG A 190 -9.04 3.76 22.97
C ARG A 190 -8.13 4.83 23.57
N ILE A 191 -8.01 4.87 24.89
CA ILE A 191 -7.33 5.98 25.57
C ILE A 191 -5.83 5.70 25.72
N ILE A 192 -5.47 4.47 26.08
CA ILE A 192 -4.10 4.11 26.41
C ILE A 192 -3.42 3.46 25.22
N LEU A 193 -3.97 2.37 24.69
CA LEU A 193 -3.32 1.57 23.64
C LEU A 193 -3.15 2.38 22.36
N LEU A 194 -4.22 2.88 21.74
CA LEU A 194 -4.13 3.64 20.49
C LEU A 194 -3.08 4.76 20.58
N ARG A 195 -3.10 5.55 21.66
CA ARG A 195 -2.17 6.67 21.83
C ARG A 195 -0.70 6.25 21.99
N ASN A 196 -0.45 5.11 22.64
CA ASN A 196 0.92 4.63 22.88
C ASN A 196 1.45 3.70 21.77
N THR A 197 0.56 3.12 20.95
CA THR A 197 0.95 2.21 19.86
C THR A 197 1.00 2.90 18.50
N LEU A 198 0.26 3.99 18.26
CA LEU A 198 0.27 4.69 16.97
C LEU A 198 1.63 5.33 16.60
N PRO A 199 2.37 6.00 17.49
CA PRO A 199 3.62 6.65 17.10
C PRO A 199 4.69 5.69 16.53
N PRO A 200 4.92 4.49 17.12
CA PRO A 200 5.82 3.50 16.53
C PRO A 200 5.34 2.87 15.21
N LEU A 201 4.07 3.05 14.81
CA LEU A 201 3.55 2.53 13.55
C LEU A 201 3.88 3.44 12.36
N MET A 202 4.05 4.75 12.59
CA MET A 202 4.31 5.71 11.51
C MET A 202 5.54 5.37 10.65
N PRO A 203 6.74 5.09 11.23
CA PRO A 203 7.90 4.69 10.43
C PRO A 203 7.72 3.32 9.77
N GLN A 204 6.91 2.45 10.37
CA GLN A 204 6.65 1.13 9.79
C GLN A 204 5.79 1.26 8.52
N LEU A 205 4.80 2.15 8.51
CA LEU A 205 3.93 2.35 7.33
C LEU A 205 4.75 2.64 6.08
N THR A 206 5.85 3.39 6.21
CA THR A 206 6.79 3.70 5.13
C THR A 206 7.50 2.47 4.60
N ARG A 207 8.00 1.62 5.50
CA ARG A 207 8.63 0.35 5.15
C ARG A 207 7.62 -0.56 4.46
N THR A 208 6.42 -0.68 5.01
CA THR A 208 5.34 -1.50 4.45
C THR A 208 4.89 -0.97 3.09
N PHE A 209 4.81 0.36 2.90
CA PHE A 209 4.52 0.98 1.61
C PHE A 209 5.58 0.63 0.55
N THR A 210 6.86 0.69 0.92
CA THR A 210 7.97 0.35 0.00
C THR A 210 7.91 -1.12 -0.42
N MET A 211 7.64 -2.02 0.53
CA MET A 211 7.44 -3.44 0.24
C MET A 211 6.21 -3.68 -0.64
N LEU A 212 5.14 -2.91 -0.42
CA LEU A 212 3.92 -2.96 -1.22
C LEU A 212 4.13 -2.56 -2.68
N LEU A 213 4.89 -1.49 -2.94
CA LEU A 213 5.21 -1.10 -4.32
C LEU A 213 5.88 -2.25 -5.10
N ALA A 214 6.80 -2.97 -4.47
CA ALA A 214 7.46 -4.12 -5.09
C ALA A 214 6.48 -5.27 -5.37
N MET A 215 5.59 -5.58 -4.43
CA MET A 215 4.58 -6.62 -4.59
C MET A 215 3.50 -6.22 -5.61
N CYS A 216 3.19 -4.93 -5.70
CA CYS A 216 2.20 -4.38 -6.63
C CYS A 216 2.55 -4.68 -8.08
N MET A 217 3.83 -4.68 -8.46
CA MET A 217 4.25 -4.96 -9.83
C MET A 217 3.77 -6.33 -10.34
N LEU A 218 3.84 -7.37 -9.49
CA LEU A 218 3.36 -8.71 -9.84
C LEU A 218 1.83 -8.76 -9.90
N ILE A 219 1.16 -8.09 -8.96
CA ILE A 219 -0.31 -8.03 -8.92
C ILE A 219 -0.84 -7.28 -10.15
N GLU A 220 -0.19 -6.20 -10.56
CA GLU A 220 -0.57 -5.46 -11.75
C GLU A 220 -0.49 -6.31 -13.01
N ASN A 221 0.56 -7.12 -13.15
CA ASN A 221 0.65 -8.04 -14.28
C ASN A 221 -0.44 -9.12 -14.26
N ILE A 222 -0.72 -9.73 -13.10
CA ILE A 222 -1.71 -10.81 -12.98
C ILE A 222 -3.15 -10.32 -13.23
N PHE A 223 -3.50 -9.13 -12.74
CA PHE A 223 -4.82 -8.54 -12.91
C PHE A 223 -4.90 -7.60 -14.14
N SER A 224 -3.86 -7.56 -14.98
CA SER A 224 -3.72 -6.62 -16.10
C SER A 224 -4.05 -5.16 -15.72
N TRP A 225 -3.62 -4.76 -14.53
CA TRP A 225 -3.80 -3.41 -14.02
C TRP A 225 -2.76 -2.50 -14.67
N PRO A 226 -3.17 -1.39 -15.32
CA PRO A 226 -2.29 -0.51 -16.10
C PRO A 226 -1.44 0.40 -15.19
N GLY A 227 -0.61 -0.21 -14.35
CA GLY A 227 0.29 0.46 -13.42
C GLY A 227 1.73 0.51 -13.90
N ILE A 228 2.57 1.21 -13.13
CA ILE A 228 4.00 1.38 -13.44
C ILE A 228 4.78 0.06 -13.40
N GLY A 229 4.33 -0.90 -12.59
CA GLY A 229 4.95 -2.21 -12.52
C GLY A 229 4.71 -3.03 -13.78
N GLN A 230 3.47 -3.06 -14.28
CA GLN A 230 3.18 -3.67 -15.58
C GLN A 230 3.96 -2.98 -16.71
N TRP A 231 4.01 -1.65 -16.71
CA TRP A 231 4.78 -0.86 -17.69
C TRP A 231 6.28 -1.19 -17.65
N LEU A 232 6.87 -1.29 -16.45
CA LEU A 232 8.28 -1.68 -16.30
C LEU A 232 8.56 -3.11 -16.74
N ILE A 233 7.67 -4.06 -16.45
CA ILE A 233 7.81 -5.45 -16.92
C ILE A 233 7.83 -5.47 -18.45
N ASN A 234 6.90 -4.76 -19.09
CA ASN A 234 6.85 -4.67 -20.55
C ASN A 234 8.12 -4.01 -21.12
N ALA A 235 8.66 -2.98 -20.47
CA ALA A 235 9.92 -2.35 -20.87
C ALA A 235 11.11 -3.32 -20.77
N VAL A 236 11.15 -4.16 -19.74
CA VAL A 236 12.16 -5.22 -19.58
C VAL A 236 12.02 -6.27 -20.69
N GLU A 237 10.81 -6.72 -21.00
CA GLU A 237 10.55 -7.70 -22.05
C GLU A 237 10.96 -7.18 -23.44
N GLN A 238 10.72 -5.89 -23.69
CA GLN A 238 11.04 -5.22 -24.95
C GLN A 238 12.45 -4.61 -24.99
N GLN A 239 13.24 -4.78 -23.93
CA GLN A 239 14.61 -4.28 -23.80
C GLN A 239 14.73 -2.75 -23.97
N ASP A 240 13.71 -2.00 -23.56
CA ASP A 240 13.79 -0.54 -23.54
C ASP A 240 14.55 -0.05 -22.30
N TYR A 241 15.87 0.06 -22.46
CA TYR A 241 16.76 0.49 -21.38
C TYR A 241 16.50 1.92 -20.90
N ASN A 242 15.98 2.81 -21.75
CA ASN A 242 15.64 4.18 -21.35
C ASN A 242 14.42 4.16 -20.42
N ALA A 243 13.37 3.43 -20.81
CA ALA A 243 12.16 3.27 -20.01
C ALA A 243 12.47 2.62 -18.65
N ILE A 244 13.27 1.55 -18.63
CA ILE A 244 13.70 0.88 -17.39
C ILE A 244 14.44 1.87 -16.48
N SER A 245 15.38 2.64 -17.02
CA SER A 245 16.14 3.62 -16.24
C SER A 245 15.26 4.71 -15.66
N ALA A 246 14.40 5.33 -16.48
CA ALA A 246 13.48 6.38 -16.06
C ALA A 246 12.48 5.90 -14.99
N GLY A 247 11.89 4.72 -15.18
CA GLY A 247 10.95 4.15 -14.21
C GLY A 247 11.62 3.84 -12.87
N MET A 248 12.82 3.25 -12.87
CA MET A 248 13.57 2.98 -11.64
C MET A 248 13.93 4.28 -10.90
N MET A 249 14.27 5.35 -11.63
CA MET A 249 14.54 6.66 -11.02
C MET A 249 13.30 7.28 -10.37
N ILE A 250 12.15 7.28 -11.06
CA ILE A 250 10.91 7.84 -10.52
C ILE A 250 10.42 7.05 -9.32
N ILE A 251 10.47 5.71 -9.35
CA ILE A 251 10.13 4.87 -8.20
C ILE A 251 11.06 5.15 -7.02
N GLY A 252 12.38 5.21 -7.26
CA GLY A 252 13.36 5.53 -6.23
C GLY A 252 13.13 6.91 -5.61
N LEU A 253 12.90 7.93 -6.44
CA LEU A 253 12.57 9.28 -6.00
C LEU A 253 11.30 9.29 -5.16
N PHE A 254 10.26 8.58 -5.60
CA PHE A 254 8.99 8.50 -4.86
C PHE A 254 9.15 7.83 -3.50
N ILE A 255 9.92 6.73 -3.42
CA ILE A 255 10.24 6.07 -2.15
C ILE A 255 10.99 7.03 -1.22
N ILE A 256 11.94 7.81 -1.74
CA ILE A 256 12.63 8.85 -0.95
C ILE A 256 11.64 9.90 -0.44
N LEU A 257 10.74 10.40 -1.29
CA LEU A 257 9.71 11.37 -0.90
C LEU A 257 8.79 10.83 0.20
N ILE A 258 8.37 9.57 0.10
CA ILE A 258 7.55 8.92 1.14
C ILE A 258 8.32 8.75 2.45
N ASN A 259 9.60 8.38 2.38
CA ASN A 259 10.48 8.31 3.55
C ASN A 259 10.61 9.68 4.23
N MET A 260 10.85 10.73 3.45
CA MET A 260 10.95 12.11 3.97
C MET A 260 9.63 12.57 4.59
N PHE A 261 8.50 12.31 3.92
CA PHE A 261 7.17 12.67 4.42
C PHE A 261 6.85 11.96 5.74
N SER A 262 7.19 10.68 5.86
CA SER A 262 7.03 9.94 7.11
C SER A 262 7.91 10.46 8.24
N GLY A 263 9.17 10.79 7.95
CA GLY A 263 10.07 11.44 8.91
C GLY A 263 9.49 12.76 9.43
N PHE A 264 8.85 13.54 8.53
CA PHE A 264 8.16 14.77 8.89
C PHE A 264 6.90 14.52 9.77
N LEU A 265 6.05 13.55 9.40
CA LEU A 265 4.90 13.16 10.22
C LEU A 265 5.31 12.67 11.62
N MET A 266 6.40 11.93 11.71
CA MET A 266 6.98 11.48 12.97
C MET A 266 7.46 12.66 13.81
N PHE A 267 8.16 13.62 13.20
CA PHE A 267 8.62 14.84 13.88
C PHE A 267 7.46 15.64 14.51
N ILE A 268 6.32 15.73 13.81
CA ILE A 268 5.11 16.39 14.35
C ILE A 268 4.45 15.56 15.45
N SER A 269 4.39 14.24 15.27
CA SER A 269 3.64 13.35 16.17
C SER A 269 4.36 13.11 17.50
N ASP A 270 5.69 13.14 17.51
CA ASP A 270 6.51 12.98 18.71
C ASP A 270 7.61 14.05 18.78
N PRO A 271 7.28 15.27 19.22
CA PRO A 271 8.26 16.33 19.44
C PRO A 271 9.24 16.04 20.60
N PHE A 272 9.01 14.97 21.39
CA PHE A 272 9.73 14.64 22.63
C PHE A 272 10.82 13.57 22.48
N ASN A 273 11.02 12.99 21.29
CA ASN A 273 12.20 12.15 21.02
C ASN A 273 13.56 12.89 21.14
N ARG A 274 13.53 14.19 21.51
CA ARG A 274 14.67 14.98 22.01
C ARG A 274 15.39 14.36 23.22
N LYS A 275 14.77 13.50 24.03
CA LYS A 275 15.43 12.96 25.25
C LYS A 275 16.40 11.80 25.00
N GLY A 276 16.32 11.10 23.86
CA GLY A 276 17.26 10.03 23.51
C GLY A 276 18.67 10.51 23.15
N TRP A 277 18.85 11.80 22.89
CA TRP A 277 20.16 12.41 22.61
C TRP A 277 20.98 12.73 23.87
N TYR A 278 20.36 12.76 25.05
CA TYR A 278 21.03 13.06 26.32
C TYR A 278 21.34 11.83 27.18
N VAL A 279 21.02 10.62 26.70
CA VAL A 279 21.33 9.36 27.37
C VAL A 279 22.13 8.47 26.42
N ARG A 280 23.36 8.90 26.16
CA ARG A 280 24.48 8.04 25.76
C ARG A 280 25.70 8.48 26.54
#